data_AF-A0A699QLT0-F1
#
_entry.id   AF-A0A699QLT0-F1
#
_cell.length_a   1.000
_cell.length_b   1.000
_cell.length_c   1.000
_cell.angle_alpha   90.00
_cell.angle_beta   90.00
_cell.angle_gamma   90.00
#
_symmetry.space_group_name_H-M   'P 1'
#
loop_
_entity.id
_entity.type
_entity.pdbx_description
1 polymer ?
#
loop_
_entity_poly.entity_id
_entity_poly.type
_entity_poly.pdbx_seq_one_letter_code
_entity_poly.pdbx_strand_id
1 'polypeptide(L)'
;NGVVERQNRTLVEAARTMLIFSKALMFLWAEVVATTCYTQNRSLIHTRHNKTPYELVHNKKPDLTLFRVFGALCYPTNDSKDLGKLQLTADIEIFDGYAPSRKS
;
A
#
# COMPACT_ATOMS: atom_id res chain seq x y z
N ASN A 1 -20.26 13.93 -12.94
CA ASN A 1 -20.26 12.94 -11.84
C ASN A 1 -19.88 11.50 -12.23
N GLY A 2 -20.33 10.97 -13.37
CA GLY A 2 -20.17 9.53 -13.67
C GLY A 2 -18.73 8.98 -13.79
N VAL A 3 -17.71 9.80 -14.08
CA VAL A 3 -16.31 9.32 -14.11
C VAL A 3 -15.77 9.07 -12.70
N VAL A 4 -16.06 9.97 -11.76
CA VAL A 4 -15.65 9.86 -10.35
C VAL A 4 -16.34 8.67 -9.68
N GLU A 5 -17.63 8.48 -9.93
CA GLU A 5 -18.39 7.34 -9.39
C GLU A 5 -17.83 5.99 -9.85
N ARG A 6 -17.43 5.88 -11.13
CA ARG A 6 -16.81 4.65 -11.66
C ARG A 6 -15.47 4.38 -11.01
N GLN A 7 -14.62 5.39 -10.85
CA GLN A 7 -13.32 5.25 -10.20
C GLN A 7 -13.46 4.86 -8.73
N ASN A 8 -14.37 5.51 -8.00
CA ASN A 8 -14.65 5.17 -6.61
C ASN A 8 -15.15 3.73 -6.47
N ARG A 9 -16.04 3.28 -7.37
CA ARG A 9 -16.49 1.88 -7.39
C ARG A 9 -15.33 0.92 -7.64
N THR A 10 -14.49 1.17 -8.64
CA THR A 10 -13.32 0.33 -8.93
C THR A 10 -12.35 0.26 -7.75
N LEU A 11 -12.15 1.38 -7.05
CA LEU A 11 -11.29 1.44 -5.87
C LEU A 11 -11.87 0.63 -4.70
N VAL A 12 -13.17 0.76 -4.42
CA VAL A 12 -13.85 -0.01 -3.37
C VAL A 12 -13.82 -1.51 -3.67
N GLU A 13 -14.07 -1.92 -4.91
CA GLU A 13 -14.00 -3.32 -5.31
C GLU A 13 -12.58 -3.88 -5.16
N ALA A 14 -11.56 -3.14 -5.59
CA ALA A 14 -10.17 -3.55 -5.41
C ALA A 14 -9.77 -3.66 -3.92
N ALA A 15 -10.25 -2.73 -3.08
CA ALA A 15 -10.03 -2.80 -1.62
C ALA A 15 -10.71 -4.04 -1.02
N ARG A 16 -11.93 -4.38 -1.43
CA ARG A 16 -12.59 -5.63 -1.01
C ARG A 16 -11.80 -6.86 -1.42
N THR A 17 -11.31 -6.91 -2.66
CA THR A 17 -10.47 -8.02 -3.13
C THR A 17 -9.19 -8.15 -2.29
N MET A 18 -8.52 -7.03 -1.99
CA MET A 18 -7.31 -7.01 -1.16
C MET A 18 -7.59 -7.49 0.28
N LEU A 19 -8.71 -7.08 0.89
CA LEU A 19 -9.14 -7.52 2.22
C LEU A 19 -9.38 -9.04 2.25
N ILE A 20 -10.11 -9.58 1.26
CA ILE A 20 -10.42 -11.02 1.18
C ILE A 20 -9.14 -11.83 0.93
N PHE A 21 -8.29 -11.38 -0.01
CA PHE A 21 -7.05 -12.08 -0.36
C PHE A 21 -6.09 -12.19 0.82
N SER A 22 -5.94 -11.11 1.58
CA SER A 22 -5.07 -11.06 2.76
C SER A 22 -5.68 -11.74 4.00
N LYS A 23 -6.95 -12.18 3.95
CA LYS A 23 -7.72 -12.65 5.11
C LYS A 23 -7.70 -11.65 6.27
N ALA A 24 -7.62 -10.37 5.94
CA ALA A 24 -7.53 -9.29 6.92
C ALA A 24 -8.87 -9.00 7.57
N LEU A 25 -8.82 -8.52 8.81
CA LEU A 25 -10.02 -8.20 9.58
C LEU A 25 -10.65 -6.89 9.10
N MET A 26 -11.98 -6.80 9.16
CA MET A 26 -12.75 -5.64 8.66
C MET A 26 -12.33 -4.30 9.30
N PHE A 27 -11.78 -4.31 10.51
CA PHE A 27 -11.32 -3.08 11.15
C PHE A 27 -10.17 -2.41 10.38
N LEU A 28 -9.41 -3.17 9.56
CA LEU A 28 -8.35 -2.66 8.70
C LEU A 28 -8.87 -2.02 7.40
N TRP A 29 -10.20 -1.87 7.25
CA TRP A 29 -10.81 -1.35 6.02
C TRP A 29 -10.20 -0.02 5.56
N ALA A 30 -9.94 0.92 6.48
CA ALA A 30 -9.33 2.20 6.15
C ALA A 30 -7.92 2.03 5.54
N GLU A 31 -7.11 1.15 6.12
CA GLU A 31 -5.75 0.88 5.66
C GLU A 31 -5.72 0.13 4.33
N VAL A 32 -6.64 -0.81 4.12
CA VAL A 32 -6.81 -1.51 2.85
C VAL A 32 -7.21 -0.54 1.74
N VAL A 33 -8.13 0.39 2.03
CA VAL A 33 -8.56 1.43 1.09
C VAL A 33 -7.39 2.37 0.77
N ALA A 34 -6.64 2.81 1.78
CA ALA A 34 -5.47 3.66 1.59
C ALA A 34 -4.39 2.95 0.76
N THR A 35 -4.12 1.68 1.03
CA THR A 35 -3.14 0.86 0.30
C THR A 35 -3.56 0.64 -1.15
N THR A 36 -4.84 0.35 -1.37
CA THR A 36 -5.39 0.19 -2.72
C THR A 36 -5.26 1.48 -3.51
N CYS A 37 -5.62 2.62 -2.90
CA CYS A 37 -5.45 3.94 -3.51
C CYS A 37 -3.98 4.23 -3.85
N TYR A 38 -3.08 3.98 -2.90
CA TYR A 38 -1.64 4.17 -3.05
C TYR A 38 -1.07 3.37 -4.24
N THR A 39 -1.47 2.11 -4.32
CA THR A 39 -1.06 1.15 -5.37
C THR A 39 -1.61 1.57 -6.73
N GLN A 40 -2.93 1.83 -6.82
CA GLN A 40 -3.57 2.20 -8.07
C GLN A 40 -3.02 3.52 -8.64
N ASN A 41 -2.80 4.52 -7.79
CA ASN A 41 -2.28 5.82 -8.22
C ASN A 41 -0.86 5.76 -8.80
N ARG A 42 -0.08 4.74 -8.43
CA ARG A 42 1.33 4.59 -8.84
C ARG A 42 1.55 3.49 -9.87
N SER A 43 0.60 2.58 -10.07
CA SER A 43 0.78 1.44 -10.98
C SER A 43 -0.20 1.42 -12.14
N LEU A 44 -1.39 2.03 -12.01
CA LEU A 44 -2.36 2.05 -13.11
C LEU A 44 -2.06 3.20 -14.07
N ILE A 45 -1.83 2.85 -15.33
CA ILE A 45 -1.59 3.81 -16.40
C ILE A 45 -2.93 4.36 -16.88
N HIS A 46 -3.05 5.69 -16.90
CA HIS A 46 -4.16 6.36 -17.55
C HIS A 46 -3.92 6.39 -19.06
N THR A 47 -4.71 5.63 -19.80
CA THR A 47 -4.53 5.39 -21.25
C THR A 47 -4.46 6.67 -22.08
N ARG A 48 -5.20 7.74 -21.71
CA ARG A 48 -5.18 9.01 -22.46
C ARG A 48 -3.84 9.74 -22.42
N HIS A 49 -3.08 9.56 -21.34
CA HIS A 49 -1.82 10.27 -21.12
C HIS A 49 -0.61 9.34 -21.12
N ASN A 50 -0.83 8.02 -21.19
CA ASN A 50 0.18 6.99 -21.04
C ASN A 50 1.07 7.21 -19.79
N LYS A 51 0.46 7.70 -18.70
CA LYS A 51 1.08 8.05 -17.43
C LYS A 51 0.21 7.61 -16.26
N THR A 52 0.81 7.31 -15.14
CA THR A 52 0.12 7.04 -13.88
C THR A 52 -0.44 8.34 -13.26
N PRO A 53 -1.51 8.28 -12.45
CA PRO A 53 -1.98 9.44 -11.70
C PRO A 53 -0.86 10.13 -10.88
N TYR A 54 0.05 9.34 -10.29
CA TYR A 54 1.21 9.86 -9.57
C TYR A 54 2.13 10.70 -10.46
N GLU A 55 2.45 10.21 -11.66
CA GLU A 55 3.27 10.95 -12.63
C GLU A 55 2.60 12.24 -13.13
N LEU A 56 1.27 12.23 -13.29
CA LEU A 56 0.53 13.41 -13.70
C LEU A 56 0.57 14.53 -12.65
N VAL A 57 0.54 14.16 -11.37
CA VAL A 57 0.55 15.14 -10.27
C VAL A 57 1.97 15.59 -9.91
N HIS A 58 2.94 14.66 -9.87
CA HIS A 58 4.29 14.94 -9.36
C HIS A 58 5.33 15.16 -10.46
N ASN A 59 4.97 14.96 -11.73
CA ASN A 59 5.89 14.98 -12.88
C ASN A 59 7.12 14.09 -12.70
N LYS A 60 6.99 13.01 -11.90
CA LYS A 60 8.06 12.08 -11.54
C LYS A 60 7.54 10.65 -11.62
N LYS A 61 8.36 9.72 -12.10
CA LYS A 61 8.05 8.28 -12.05
C LYS A 61 7.95 7.82 -10.59
N PRO A 62 6.94 7.00 -10.24
CA PRO A 62 6.86 6.45 -8.89
C PRO A 62 8.01 5.47 -8.67
N ASP A 63 8.58 5.52 -7.47
CA ASP A 63 9.44 4.45 -6.99
C ASP A 63 8.56 3.29 -6.52
N LEU A 64 8.74 2.13 -7.15
CA LEU A 64 7.97 0.92 -6.86
C LEU A 64 8.75 -0.09 -5.99
N THR A 65 9.99 0.21 -5.62
CA THR A 65 10.82 -0.70 -4.79
C THR A 65 10.21 -0.98 -3.41
N LEU A 66 9.43 -0.04 -2.90
CA LEU A 66 8.72 -0.16 -1.63
C LEU A 66 7.39 -0.92 -1.72
N PHE A 67 7.00 -1.42 -2.91
CA PHE A 67 5.74 -2.13 -3.06
C PHE A 67 5.77 -3.48 -2.34
N ARG A 68 4.92 -3.60 -1.32
CA ARG A 68 4.65 -4.82 -0.57
C ARG A 68 3.20 -5.24 -0.74
N VAL A 69 2.98 -6.56 -0.71
CA VAL A 69 1.65 -7.16 -0.75
C VAL A 69 1.00 -6.98 0.61
N PHE A 70 -0.20 -6.39 0.64
CA PHE A 70 -0.99 -6.25 1.87
C PHE A 70 -1.23 -7.63 2.50
N GLY A 71 -1.01 -7.75 3.81
CA GLY A 71 -1.10 -9.01 4.52
C GLY A 71 0.16 -9.89 4.44
N ALA A 72 1.20 -9.47 3.72
CA ALA A 72 2.45 -10.22 3.67
C ALA A 72 3.23 -10.11 4.97
N LEU A 73 3.95 -11.19 5.31
CA LEU A 73 4.88 -11.19 6.44
C LEU A 73 5.99 -10.17 6.21
N CYS A 74 6.21 -9.33 7.21
CA CYS A 74 7.26 -8.33 7.24
C CYS A 74 8.19 -8.60 8.41
N TYR A 75 9.46 -8.31 8.18
CA TYR A 75 10.52 -8.36 9.18
C TYR A 75 11.00 -6.92 9.33
N PRO A 76 10.48 -6.14 10.30
CA PRO A 76 10.98 -4.81 10.56
C PRO A 76 12.43 -4.93 11.00
N THR A 77 13.28 -4.04 10.46
CA THR A 77 14.67 -3.95 10.91
C THR A 77 14.64 -3.39 12.33
N ASN A 78 14.94 -4.24 13.31
CA ASN A 78 15.07 -3.83 14.71
C ASN A 78 16.35 -2.98 14.84
N ASP A 79 16.19 -1.65 14.87
CA ASP A 79 17.28 -0.69 15.13
C ASP A 79 17.60 -0.53 16.64
N SER A 80 17.05 -1.40 17.49
CA SER A 80 17.33 -1.37 18.94
C SER A 80 18.76 -1.83 19.22
N LYS A 81 19.55 -0.93 19.81
CA LYS A 81 20.97 -1.16 20.16
C LYS A 81 21.21 -2.20 21.27
N ASP A 82 20.17 -2.88 21.76
CA ASP A 82 20.19 -3.67 23.01
C ASP A 82 19.87 -5.16 22.85
N LEU A 83 20.02 -5.75 21.66
CA LEU A 83 19.80 -7.19 21.51
C LEU A 83 21.10 -7.97 21.79
N GLY A 84 21.18 -8.48 23.03
CA GLY A 84 22.12 -9.52 23.42
C GLY A 84 22.04 -10.74 22.50
N LYS A 85 23.19 -11.43 22.37
CA LYS A 85 23.60 -12.40 21.32
C LYS A 85 22.66 -13.56 20.93
N LEU A 86 21.44 -13.70 21.47
CA LEU A 86 20.56 -14.87 21.27
C LEU A 86 19.06 -14.56 21.41
N GLN A 87 18.54 -13.46 20.84
CA GLN A 87 17.07 -13.30 20.67
C GLN A 87 16.67 -13.30 19.19
N LEU A 88 15.48 -13.84 18.94
CA LEU A 88 14.92 -14.08 17.61
C LEU A 88 15.03 -12.82 16.74
N THR A 89 15.79 -12.91 15.66
CA THR A 89 16.10 -11.79 14.77
C THR A 89 14.86 -11.41 13.97
N ALA A 90 14.28 -10.24 14.30
CA ALA A 90 13.09 -9.61 13.73
C ALA A 90 11.73 -10.18 14.17
N ASP A 91 10.90 -9.30 14.75
CA ASP A 91 9.49 -9.57 15.04
C ASP A 91 8.76 -9.83 13.71
N ILE A 92 8.08 -10.97 13.58
CA ILE A 92 7.29 -11.25 12.38
C ILE A 92 6.01 -10.42 12.46
N GLU A 93 5.89 -9.43 11.58
CA GLU A 93 4.72 -8.56 11.48
C GLU A 93 3.93 -8.82 10.19
N ILE A 94 2.71 -8.27 10.11
CA ILE A 94 1.88 -8.31 8.91
C ILE A 94 1.86 -6.91 8.31
N PHE A 95 2.12 -6.78 7.00
CA PHE A 95 2.02 -5.51 6.30
C PHE A 95 0.56 -5.03 6.27
N ASP A 96 0.30 -3.95 6.99
CA ASP A 96 -1.03 -3.35 7.16
C ASP A 96 -1.26 -2.13 6.26
N GLY A 97 -0.23 -1.56 5.61
CA GLY A 97 -0.44 -0.56 4.58
C GLY A 97 0.66 0.50 4.47
N TYR A 98 0.38 1.52 3.65
CA TYR A 98 1.29 2.65 3.46
C TYR A 98 0.82 3.85 4.28
N ALA A 99 1.69 4.34 5.16
CA ALA A 99 1.45 5.59 5.85
C ALA A 99 1.32 6.76 4.85
N PRO A 100 0.40 7.72 5.06
CA PRO A 100 0.33 8.95 4.30
C PRO A 100 1.53 9.84 4.64
N SER A 101 2.67 9.54 4.01
CA SER A 101 3.99 10.19 4.15
C SER A 101 4.53 10.27 5.58
N ARG A 102 5.64 9.57 5.85
CA ARG A 102 6.61 10.13 6.80
C ARG A 102 7.23 11.34 6.11
N LYS A 103 7.08 12.53 6.69
CA LYS A 103 8.03 13.61 6.40
C LYS A 103 9.38 13.10 6.88
N SER A 104 10.29 12.86 5.94
CA SER A 104 11.71 12.81 6.25
C SER A 104 12.18 14.18 6.72
#